data_AF-A0A354YWV0-F1
#
_entry.id   AF-A0A354YWV0-F1
#
_cell.length_a   1.000
_cell.length_b   1.000
_cell.length_c   1.000
_cell.angle_alpha   90.00
_cell.angle_beta   90.00
_cell.angle_gamma   90.00
#
_symmetry.space_group_name_H-M   'P 1'
#
loop_
_entity.id
_entity.type
_entity.pdbx_description
1 polymer ?
#
loop_
_entity_poly.entity_id
_entity_poly.type
_entity_poly.pdbx_seq_one_letter_code
_entity_poly.pdbx_strand_id
1 'polypeptide(L)'
;EHPLVEKICRPEQKTEVKAFVNKMKYLNEMARTSTEAEKEGVFTGAYAINPMDGSRIPIWLANYVLMDYGTGAIMAVPAHDQRDFEFARKYDIPIKVVIKGEDIPLDGNLLQESYPGDGHMVNSGEFDGLIVEEGQKAVIKFMEEKGIGRGTIN
;
A
#
# COMPACT_ATOMS: atom_id res chain seq x y z
N GLU A 1 1.12 15.26 -4.68
CA GLU A 1 0.58 16.15 -5.74
C GLU A 1 -0.81 15.72 -6.20
N HIS A 2 -1.34 14.58 -5.72
CA HIS A 2 -2.65 14.06 -6.12
C HIS A 2 -3.82 15.01 -5.80
N PRO A 3 -4.78 15.24 -6.73
CA PRO A 3 -5.89 16.18 -6.52
C PRO A 3 -6.81 15.84 -5.33
N LEU A 4 -6.86 14.57 -4.94
CA LEU A 4 -7.68 14.15 -3.78
C LEU A 4 -7.11 14.63 -2.44
N VAL A 5 -5.82 14.97 -2.35
CA VAL A 5 -5.19 15.36 -1.08
C VAL A 5 -5.94 16.51 -0.41
N GLU A 6 -6.30 17.54 -1.17
CA GLU A 6 -7.04 18.69 -0.63
C GLU A 6 -8.47 18.33 -0.20
N LYS A 7 -9.07 17.31 -0.81
CA LYS A 7 -10.45 16.88 -0.55
C LYS A 7 -10.56 15.97 0.67
N ILE A 8 -9.56 15.10 0.88
CA ILE A 8 -9.61 14.08 1.93
C ILE A 8 -8.91 14.53 3.22
N CYS A 9 -7.97 15.47 3.13
CA CYS A 9 -7.21 15.93 4.28
C CYS A 9 -8.14 16.51 5.36
N ARG A 10 -8.08 15.89 6.55
CA ARG A 10 -8.85 16.34 7.70
C ARG A 10 -8.32 17.69 8.22
N PRO A 11 -9.19 18.57 8.75
CA PRO A 11 -8.78 19.89 9.24
C PRO A 11 -7.57 19.87 10.17
N GLU A 12 -7.50 18.86 11.04
CA GLU A 12 -6.45 18.68 12.04
C GLU A 12 -5.08 18.43 11.38
N GLN A 13 -5.04 17.76 10.22
CA GLN A 13 -3.79 17.37 9.55
C GLN A 13 -3.37 18.36 8.46
N LYS A 14 -4.15 19.41 8.20
CA LYS A 14 -3.90 20.36 7.09
C LYS A 14 -2.52 21.00 7.14
N THR A 15 -2.06 21.39 8.33
CA THR A 15 -0.78 22.08 8.50
C THR A 15 0.39 21.17 8.10
N GLU A 16 0.41 19.94 8.64
CA GLU A 16 1.45 18.95 8.35
C GLU A 16 1.41 18.49 6.89
N VAL A 17 0.21 18.21 6.36
CA VAL A 17 0.03 17.82 4.96
C VAL A 17 0.51 18.91 4.01
N LYS A 18 0.17 20.18 4.28
CA LYS A 18 0.62 21.30 3.44
C LYS A 18 2.14 21.48 3.49
N ALA A 19 2.75 21.34 4.67
CA ALA A 19 4.19 21.39 4.82
C ALA A 19 4.88 20.27 4.04
N PHE A 20 4.36 19.05 4.14
CA PHE A 20 4.87 17.88 3.41
C PHE A 20 4.77 18.07 1.88
N VAL A 21 3.60 18.47 1.39
CA VAL A 21 3.39 18.72 -0.05
C VAL A 21 4.35 19.81 -0.56
N ASN A 22 4.56 20.88 0.21
CA ASN A 22 5.51 21.92 -0.17
C ASN A 22 6.95 21.40 -0.19
N LYS A 23 7.37 20.59 0.80
CA LYS A 23 8.70 19.95 0.79
C LYS A 23 8.90 19.09 -0.46
N MET A 24 7.91 18.28 -0.82
CA MET A 24 8.00 17.37 -1.97
C MET A 24 8.14 18.09 -3.32
N LYS A 25 7.58 19.30 -3.47
CA LYS A 25 7.70 20.11 -4.70
C LYS A 25 9.14 20.51 -5.04
N TYR A 26 10.04 20.55 -4.05
CA TYR A 26 11.43 20.93 -4.24
C TYR A 26 12.38 19.73 -4.38
N LEU A 27 11.85 18.50 -4.28
CA LEU A 27 12.61 17.28 -4.47
C LEU A 27 12.39 16.76 -5.90
N ASN A 28 13.48 16.44 -6.60
CA ASN A 28 13.38 15.78 -7.90
C ASN A 28 13.00 14.30 -7.74
N GLU A 29 12.46 13.69 -8.79
CA GLU A 29 11.95 12.31 -8.75
C GLU A 29 13.03 11.29 -8.38
N MET A 30 14.24 11.43 -8.95
CA MET A 30 15.37 10.54 -8.65
C MET A 30 15.72 10.54 -7.16
N ALA A 31 15.73 11.71 -6.52
CA ALA A 31 15.96 11.84 -5.08
C ALA A 31 14.83 11.23 -4.25
N ARG A 32 13.60 11.16 -4.79
CA ARG A 32 12.44 10.57 -4.10
C ARG A 32 12.38 9.06 -4.22
N THR A 33 12.80 8.48 -5.35
CA THR A 33 12.71 7.04 -5.62
C THR A 33 14.01 6.28 -5.37
N SER A 34 15.10 6.96 -5.00
CA SER A 34 16.34 6.29 -4.63
C SER A 34 16.10 5.27 -3.51
N THR A 35 16.75 4.12 -3.62
CA THR A 35 16.75 3.08 -2.58
C THR A 35 17.39 3.60 -1.28
N GLU A 36 18.33 4.55 -1.38
CA GLU A 36 18.97 5.19 -0.23
C GLU A 36 18.15 6.35 0.35
N ALA A 37 17.13 6.83 -0.37
CA ALA A 37 16.29 7.91 0.10
C ALA A 37 15.42 7.42 1.26
N GLU A 38 15.51 8.15 2.38
CA GLU A 38 14.64 7.94 3.53
C GLU A 38 13.17 7.99 3.10
N LYS A 39 12.39 6.99 3.52
CA LYS A 39 10.95 6.96 3.25
C LYS A 39 10.26 7.94 4.18
N GLU A 40 9.64 8.96 3.61
CA GLU A 40 8.96 10.02 4.34
C GLU A 40 7.48 10.05 3.95
N GLY A 41 6.62 10.27 4.92
CA GLY A 41 5.20 10.42 4.70
C GLY A 41 4.49 11.16 5.82
N VAL A 42 3.23 11.49 5.55
CA VAL A 42 2.33 12.19 6.47
C VAL A 42 0.93 11.57 6.39
N PHE A 43 0.33 11.35 7.56
CA PHE A 43 -1.03 10.84 7.65
C PHE A 43 -2.03 11.95 7.32
N THR A 44 -3.00 11.64 6.44
CA THR A 44 -4.00 12.63 5.99
C THR A 44 -5.14 12.84 6.99
N GLY A 45 -5.26 11.99 8.02
CA GLY A 45 -6.45 11.92 8.89
C GLY A 45 -7.62 11.16 8.25
N ALA A 46 -7.53 10.79 6.98
CA ALA A 46 -8.58 10.09 6.25
C ALA A 46 -8.31 8.58 6.20
N TYR A 47 -9.40 7.84 5.96
CA TYR A 47 -9.40 6.40 5.79
C TYR A 47 -10.15 6.05 4.51
N ALA A 48 -9.65 5.05 3.79
CA ALA A 48 -10.37 4.36 2.74
C ALA A 48 -11.03 3.09 3.30
N ILE A 49 -12.01 2.57 2.59
CA ILE A 49 -12.56 1.24 2.85
C ILE A 49 -11.91 0.26 1.88
N ASN A 50 -11.31 -0.81 2.39
CA ASN A 50 -10.85 -1.91 1.56
C ASN A 50 -12.09 -2.61 0.97
N PRO A 51 -12.26 -2.64 -0.37
CA PRO A 51 -13.44 -3.25 -0.97
C PRO A 51 -13.47 -4.78 -0.81
N MET A 52 -12.36 -5.41 -0.42
CA MET A 52 -12.26 -6.87 -0.25
C MET A 52 -12.82 -7.36 1.09
N ASP A 53 -12.56 -6.64 2.19
CA ASP A 53 -12.92 -7.07 3.54
C ASP A 53 -13.68 -6.00 4.36
N GLY A 54 -13.92 -4.82 3.78
CA GLY A 54 -14.61 -3.70 4.43
C GLY A 54 -13.79 -2.97 5.50
N SER A 55 -12.53 -3.35 5.70
CA SER A 55 -11.68 -2.74 6.72
C SER A 55 -11.35 -1.28 6.39
N ARG A 56 -11.11 -0.48 7.43
CA ARG A 56 -10.67 0.92 7.29
C ARG A 56 -9.15 0.96 7.18
N ILE A 57 -8.64 1.48 6.07
CA ILE A 57 -7.20 1.62 5.80
C ILE A 57 -6.82 3.10 5.88
N PRO A 58 -5.77 3.48 6.63
CA PRO A 58 -5.34 4.88 6.71
C PRO A 58 -4.77 5.35 5.36
N ILE A 59 -5.09 6.58 4.96
CA ILE A 59 -4.54 7.18 3.75
C ILE A 59 -3.34 8.07 4.11
N TRP A 60 -2.20 7.75 3.53
CA TRP A 60 -0.93 8.47 3.72
C TRP A 60 -0.49 9.14 2.43
N LEU A 61 0.27 10.23 2.57
CA LEU A 61 1.12 10.72 1.50
C LEU A 61 2.52 10.19 1.74
N ALA A 62 3.19 9.73 0.68
CA ALA A 62 4.55 9.23 0.75
C ALA A 62 5.41 9.79 -0.38
N ASN A 63 6.69 10.01 -0.11
CA ASN A 63 7.62 10.60 -1.08
C ASN A 63 7.90 9.68 -2.28
N TYR A 64 7.80 8.37 -2.10
CA TYR A 64 8.06 7.37 -3.14
C TYR A 64 6.86 7.06 -4.06
N VAL A 65 5.69 7.68 -3.83
CA VAL A 65 4.53 7.59 -4.72
C VAL A 65 4.54 8.75 -5.70
N LEU A 66 4.58 8.44 -7.00
CA LEU A 66 4.70 9.41 -8.09
C LEU A 66 3.37 9.57 -8.83
N MET A 67 3.02 10.81 -9.19
CA MET A 67 1.82 11.09 -9.98
C MET A 67 1.89 10.51 -11.39
N ASP A 68 3.08 10.54 -11.99
CA ASP A 68 3.28 10.14 -13.38
C ASP A 68 3.41 8.62 -13.55
N TYR A 69 3.30 7.86 -12.44
CA TYR A 69 3.29 6.40 -12.45
C TYR A 69 1.95 5.85 -11.97
N GLY A 70 1.25 5.13 -12.86
CA GLY A 70 -0.05 4.54 -12.58
C GLY A 70 -1.14 5.59 -12.39
N THR A 71 -1.79 5.60 -11.23
CA THR A 71 -2.89 6.54 -10.91
C THR A 71 -2.47 7.68 -9.98
N GLY A 72 -1.18 7.75 -9.61
CA GLY A 72 -0.72 8.63 -8.54
C GLY A 72 -1.16 8.21 -7.13
N ALA A 73 -1.67 6.98 -7.00
CA ALA A 73 -1.99 6.30 -5.76
C ALA A 73 -1.68 4.81 -5.89
N ILE A 74 -1.24 4.20 -4.78
CA ILE A 74 -0.95 2.76 -4.68
C ILE A 74 -1.70 2.17 -3.50
N MET A 75 -1.98 0.87 -3.56
CA MET A 75 -2.30 0.09 -2.36
C MET A 75 -0.99 -0.42 -1.78
N ALA A 76 -0.73 -0.12 -0.50
CA ALA A 76 0.49 -0.58 0.16
C ALA A 76 0.28 -1.99 0.73
N VAL A 77 1.22 -2.91 0.49
CA VAL A 77 1.17 -4.29 1.01
C VAL A 77 2.47 -4.62 1.74
N PRO A 78 2.67 -4.13 2.98
CA PRO A 78 3.95 -4.18 3.67
C PRO A 78 4.56 -5.57 3.84
N ALA A 79 3.73 -6.61 3.99
CA ALA A 79 4.24 -7.97 4.13
C ALA A 79 4.91 -8.49 2.85
N HIS A 80 4.65 -7.87 1.68
CA HIS A 80 5.01 -8.41 0.37
C HIS A 80 5.66 -7.38 -0.59
N ASP A 81 5.82 -6.12 -0.19
CA ASP A 81 6.63 -5.10 -0.87
C ASP A 81 7.59 -4.44 0.12
N GLN A 82 8.89 -4.40 -0.22
CA GLN A 82 9.94 -3.94 0.67
C GLN A 82 9.85 -2.45 1.01
N ARG A 83 9.42 -1.61 0.06
CA ARG A 83 9.28 -0.16 0.29
C ARG A 83 8.12 0.11 1.23
N ASP A 84 7.03 -0.64 1.06
CA ASP A 84 5.88 -0.57 1.95
C ASP A 84 6.21 -1.11 3.34
N PHE A 85 7.04 -2.16 3.44
CA PHE A 85 7.53 -2.70 4.70
C PHE A 85 8.31 -1.66 5.50
N GLU A 86 9.30 -1.02 4.88
CA GLU A 86 10.12 0.02 5.51
C GLU A 86 9.27 1.20 5.96
N PHE A 87 8.33 1.64 5.13
CA PHE A 87 7.40 2.72 5.46
C PHE A 87 6.50 2.32 6.63
N ALA A 88 5.92 1.11 6.59
CA ALA A 88 5.03 0.63 7.63
C ALA A 88 5.76 0.46 8.97
N ARG A 89 6.99 -0.06 8.97
CA ARG A 89 7.83 -0.14 10.17
C ARG A 89 8.14 1.23 10.76
N LYS A 90 8.45 2.22 9.91
CA LYS A 90 8.76 3.58 10.36
C LYS A 90 7.55 4.29 10.98
N TYR A 91 6.36 4.06 10.44
CA TYR A 91 5.13 4.76 10.83
C TYR A 91 4.16 3.91 11.67
N ASP A 92 4.62 2.76 12.18
CA ASP A 92 3.83 1.82 12.99
C ASP A 92 2.49 1.43 12.33
N ILE A 93 2.54 1.16 11.02
CA ILE A 93 1.38 0.73 10.25
C ILE A 93 1.30 -0.80 10.31
N PRO A 94 0.10 -1.38 10.54
CA PRO A 94 -0.07 -2.83 10.61
C PRO A 94 0.44 -3.58 9.37
N ILE A 95 1.20 -4.64 9.61
CA ILE A 95 1.75 -5.53 8.58
C ILE A 95 0.91 -6.82 8.58
N LYS A 96 0.12 -7.03 7.52
CA LYS A 96 -0.74 -8.20 7.36
C LYS A 96 -0.15 -9.17 6.35
N VAL A 97 0.18 -10.38 6.79
CA VAL A 97 0.66 -11.45 5.92
C VAL A 97 -0.53 -12.08 5.20
N VAL A 98 -0.51 -12.04 3.87
CA VAL A 98 -1.55 -12.62 3.01
C VAL A 98 -1.03 -13.69 2.06
N ILE A 99 0.29 -13.81 1.89
CA ILE A 99 0.95 -14.92 1.20
C ILE A 99 1.87 -15.64 2.20
N LYS A 100 1.68 -16.95 2.34
CA LYS A 100 2.50 -17.81 3.19
C LYS A 100 3.45 -18.65 2.34
N GLY A 101 4.73 -18.30 2.37
CA GLY A 101 5.84 -19.19 2.00
C GLY A 101 6.17 -20.20 3.11
N GLU A 102 7.08 -21.14 2.85
CA GLU A 102 7.37 -22.25 3.79
C GLU A 102 7.79 -21.76 5.19
N ASP A 103 8.68 -20.76 5.26
CA ASP A 103 9.31 -20.30 6.51
C ASP A 103 8.90 -18.87 6.95
N ILE A 104 7.77 -18.37 6.45
CA ILE A 104 7.30 -17.02 6.74
C ILE A 104 6.32 -17.04 7.92
N PRO A 105 6.56 -16.27 9.01
CA PRO A 105 5.62 -16.16 10.11
C PRO A 105 4.31 -15.50 9.65
N LEU A 106 3.18 -15.95 10.20
CA LEU A 106 1.87 -15.35 9.91
C LEU A 106 1.66 -14.00 10.62
N ASP A 107 2.39 -13.76 11.71
CA ASP A 107 2.41 -12.47 12.38
C ASP A 107 3.41 -11.53 11.69
N GLY A 108 2.88 -10.50 11.04
CA GLY A 108 3.69 -9.52 10.31
C GLY A 108 4.66 -8.74 11.21
N ASN A 109 4.43 -8.69 12.52
CA ASN A 109 5.37 -8.05 13.45
C ASN A 109 6.68 -8.84 13.60
N LEU A 110 6.66 -10.14 13.30
CA LEU A 110 7.84 -11.01 13.39
C LEU A 110 8.70 -10.96 12.13
N LEU A 111 8.18 -10.43 11.02
CA LEU A 111 8.92 -10.29 9.76
C LEU A 111 10.12 -9.36 9.93
N GLN A 112 11.28 -9.79 9.45
CA GLN A 112 12.47 -8.93 9.40
C GLN A 112 12.54 -8.10 8.12
N GLU A 113 11.93 -8.60 7.05
CA GLU A 113 11.82 -7.98 5.73
C GLU A 113 10.50 -8.39 5.06
N SER A 114 10.15 -7.76 3.95
CA SER A 114 9.02 -8.18 3.13
C SER A 114 9.28 -9.53 2.45
N TYR A 115 8.22 -10.29 2.20
CA TYR A 115 8.27 -11.54 1.43
C TYR A 115 7.54 -11.38 0.08
N PRO A 116 8.27 -11.11 -1.02
CA PRO A 116 7.68 -10.96 -2.36
C PRO A 116 7.54 -12.29 -3.12
N GLY A 117 7.83 -13.42 -2.47
CA GLY A 117 7.88 -14.74 -3.11
C GLY A 117 6.52 -15.40 -3.32
N ASP A 118 6.56 -16.55 -3.98
CA ASP A 118 5.39 -17.41 -4.17
C ASP A 118 4.93 -18.08 -2.86
N GLY A 119 3.71 -18.58 -2.86
CA GLY A 119 3.17 -19.30 -1.71
C GLY A 119 1.68 -19.53 -1.86
N HIS A 120 1.05 -19.79 -0.72
CA HIS A 120 -0.39 -19.95 -0.65
C HIS A 120 -1.01 -18.72 -0.01
N MET A 121 -2.15 -18.29 -0.52
CA MET A 121 -2.93 -17.22 0.08
C MET A 121 -3.41 -17.64 1.46
N VAL A 122 -3.30 -16.71 2.41
CA VAL A 122 -3.77 -16.83 3.80
C VAL A 122 -4.40 -15.51 4.20
N ASN A 123 -5.26 -15.50 5.22
CA ASN A 123 -5.92 -14.28 5.73
C ASN A 123 -6.64 -13.47 4.64
N SER A 124 -7.10 -14.16 3.59
CA SER A 124 -7.64 -13.65 2.33
C SER A 124 -9.06 -14.16 2.06
N GLY A 125 -9.70 -14.83 3.02
CA GLY A 125 -11.12 -15.19 2.93
C GLY A 125 -11.36 -16.33 1.95
N GLU A 126 -12.23 -16.13 0.95
CA GLU A 126 -12.57 -17.18 -0.02
C GLU A 126 -11.40 -17.61 -0.92
N PHE A 127 -10.29 -16.86 -0.91
CA PHE A 127 -9.10 -17.15 -1.69
C PHE A 127 -8.04 -17.94 -0.91
N ASP A 128 -8.25 -18.21 0.38
CA ASP A 128 -7.29 -18.94 1.21
C ASP A 128 -6.97 -20.32 0.62
N GLY A 129 -5.69 -20.67 0.60
CA GLY A 129 -5.18 -21.93 0.06
C GLY A 129 -4.90 -21.93 -1.44
N LEU A 130 -5.30 -20.90 -2.20
CA LEU A 130 -4.90 -20.77 -3.60
C LEU A 130 -3.40 -20.42 -3.70
N ILE A 131 -2.73 -20.94 -4.72
CA ILE A 131 -1.38 -20.45 -5.07
C ILE A 131 -1.48 -19.06 -5.69
N VAL A 132 -0.42 -18.25 -5.58
CA VAL A 132 -0.41 -16.84 -6.04
C VAL A 132 -0.96 -16.66 -7.46
N GLU A 133 -0.53 -17.49 -8.43
CA GLU A 133 -0.98 -17.37 -9.82
C GLU A 133 -2.50 -17.60 -9.98
N GLU A 134 -3.05 -18.60 -9.30
CA GLU A 134 -4.48 -18.90 -9.29
C GLU A 134 -5.26 -17.82 -8.54
N GLY A 135 -4.72 -17.37 -7.41
CA GLY A 135 -5.24 -16.30 -6.56
C GLY A 135 -5.40 -14.99 -7.31
N GLN A 136 -4.39 -14.57 -8.08
CA GLN A 136 -4.47 -13.36 -8.91
C GLN A 136 -5.65 -13.43 -9.90
N LYS A 137 -5.81 -14.55 -10.61
CA LYS A 137 -6.90 -14.76 -11.57
C LYS A 137 -8.26 -14.75 -10.86
N ALA A 138 -8.37 -15.41 -9.72
CA ALA A 138 -9.60 -15.46 -8.92
C ALA A 138 -10.00 -14.08 -8.38
N VAL A 139 -9.05 -13.33 -7.82
CA VAL A 139 -9.28 -11.98 -7.28
C VAL A 139 -9.68 -11.00 -8.38
N ILE A 140 -9.01 -11.02 -9.54
CA ILE A 140 -9.38 -10.15 -10.68
C ILE A 140 -10.83 -10.42 -11.10
N LYS A 141 -11.17 -11.70 -11.31
CA LYS A 141 -12.53 -12.11 -11.68
C LYS A 141 -13.56 -11.65 -10.64
N PHE A 142 -13.27 -11.87 -9.36
CA PHE A 142 -14.15 -11.43 -8.26
C PHE A 142 -14.37 -9.91 -8.29
N MET A 143 -13.29 -9.12 -8.44
CA MET A 143 -13.39 -7.66 -8.45
C MET A 143 -14.19 -7.15 -9.65
N GLU A 144 -14.07 -7.80 -10.80
CA GLU A 144 -14.86 -7.49 -12.01
C GLU A 144 -16.34 -7.83 -11.82
N GLU A 145 -16.66 -9.02 -11.30
CA GLU A 145 -18.04 -9.45 -11.04
C GLU A 145 -18.74 -8.56 -10.00
N LYS A 146 -17.99 -8.03 -9.03
CA LYS A 146 -18.51 -7.11 -8.01
C LYS A 146 -18.49 -5.64 -8.46
N GLY A 147 -17.90 -5.33 -9.62
CA GLY A 147 -17.79 -3.96 -10.13
C GLY A 147 -16.89 -3.05 -9.27
N ILE A 148 -15.95 -3.62 -8.52
CA ILE A 148 -15.02 -2.90 -7.62
C ILE A 148 -13.60 -2.81 -8.20
N GLY A 149 -13.36 -3.39 -9.37
CA GLY A 149 -12.09 -3.33 -10.08
C GLY A 149 -12.17 -3.93 -11.47
N ARG A 150 -11.05 -3.87 -12.21
CA ARG A 150 -10.89 -4.51 -13.52
C ARG A 150 -9.43 -4.88 -13.75
N GLY A 151 -9.18 -5.96 -14.48
CA GLY A 151 -7.84 -6.31 -14.94
C GLY A 151 -7.29 -5.28 -15.92
N THR A 152 -5.98 -5.03 -15.86
CA THR A 152 -5.25 -4.24 -16.86
C THR A 152 -3.88 -4.88 -17.11
N ILE A 153 -3.38 -4.73 -18.33
CA ILE A 153 -2.01 -5.10 -18.70
C ILE A 153 -1.30 -3.77 -19.01
N ASN A 154 -0.20 -3.50 -18.33
CA ASN A 154 0.62 -2.30 -18.56
C ASN A 154 1.89 -2.66 -19.35
#